data_AF-R7RXY2-F1
#
_entry.id   AF-R7RXY2-F1
#
_cell.length_a   1.000
_cell.length_b   1.000
_cell.length_c   1.000
_cell.angle_alpha   90.00
_cell.angle_beta   90.00
_cell.angle_gamma   90.00
#
_symmetry.space_group_name_H-M   'P 1'
#
loop_
_entity.id
_entity.type
_entity.pdbx_description
1 polymer ?
#
loop_
_entity_poly.entity_id
_entity_poly.type
_entity_poly.pdbx_seq_one_letter_code
_entity_poly.pdbx_strand_id
1 'polypeptide(L)'
;MEAVVPAEVTAKRTQILSSLVLGDNEIRSNAEKVVNERLAQTPEVYVLALTQFATRADTEVMRSFSLVLIRPAPSPSPHKPHASSHLTLYDHLSSQTLTTLERLLLHSLAHEPSSVVRHAALTASVSYLSAISPHSLPHALELMYPILDTIPSLPTSQLPRYVSHTLH
;
A
#
# COMPACT_ATOMS: atom_id res chain seq x y z
N MET A 1 7.47 -10.01 -13.74
CA MET A 1 8.11 -9.94 -12.40
C MET A 1 7.97 -11.31 -11.75
N GLU A 2 9.07 -11.91 -11.32
CA GLU A 2 9.11 -13.26 -10.73
C GLU A 2 8.37 -13.30 -9.38
N ALA A 3 7.81 -14.46 -9.01
CA ALA A 3 7.01 -14.57 -7.79
C ALA A 3 7.91 -14.54 -6.55
N VAL A 4 7.87 -13.45 -5.78
CA VAL A 4 8.67 -13.31 -4.55
C VAL A 4 8.12 -14.19 -3.41
N VAL A 5 6.89 -14.67 -3.55
CA VAL A 5 6.13 -15.33 -2.48
C VAL A 5 5.60 -16.69 -2.96
N PRO A 6 5.69 -17.76 -2.15
CA PRO A 6 5.18 -19.09 -2.50
C PRO A 6 3.68 -19.13 -2.84
N ALA A 7 3.30 -20.02 -3.77
CA ALA A 7 1.93 -20.11 -4.29
C ALA A 7 0.86 -20.39 -3.22
N GLU A 8 1.19 -21.17 -2.18
CA GLU A 8 0.29 -21.46 -1.06
C GLU A 8 -0.08 -20.19 -0.26
N VAL A 9 0.89 -19.28 -0.10
CA VAL A 9 0.68 -17.98 0.56
C VAL A 9 -0.17 -17.07 -0.32
N THR A 10 -0.03 -17.17 -1.65
CA THR A 10 -0.89 -16.45 -2.60
C THR A 10 -2.34 -16.93 -2.51
N ALA A 11 -2.61 -18.24 -2.51
CA ALA A 11 -3.97 -18.80 -2.45
C ALA A 11 -4.70 -18.41 -1.16
N LYS A 12 -4.03 -18.55 -0.01
CA LYS A 12 -4.58 -18.15 1.29
C LYS A 12 -4.89 -16.66 1.35
N ARG A 13 -4.10 -15.83 0.67
CA ARG A 13 -4.28 -14.39 0.60
C ARG A 13 -5.46 -13.99 -0.28
N THR A 14 -5.65 -14.64 -1.42
CA THR A 14 -6.84 -14.45 -2.26
C THR A 14 -8.11 -14.72 -1.44
N GLN A 15 -8.11 -15.77 -0.63
CA GLN A 15 -9.24 -16.09 0.23
C GLN A 15 -9.49 -15.01 1.29
N ILE A 16 -8.46 -14.56 2.01
CA ILE A 16 -8.58 -13.50 3.03
C ILE A 16 -9.08 -12.19 2.43
N LEU A 17 -8.52 -11.77 1.29
CA LEU A 17 -8.92 -10.54 0.61
C LEU A 17 -10.34 -10.63 0.06
N SER A 18 -10.75 -11.80 -0.45
CA SER A 18 -12.14 -12.04 -0.85
C SER A 18 -13.08 -11.92 0.35
N SER A 19 -12.73 -12.51 1.50
CA SER A 19 -13.49 -12.41 2.75
C SER A 19 -13.60 -10.99 3.30
N LEU A 20 -12.59 -10.14 3.09
CA LEU A 20 -12.64 -8.74 3.49
C LEU A 20 -13.52 -7.87 2.57
N VAL A 21 -13.65 -8.25 1.31
CA VAL A 21 -14.46 -7.54 0.30
C VAL A 21 -15.93 -8.00 0.32
N LEU A 22 -16.22 -9.18 0.89
CA LEU A 22 -17.59 -9.65 1.10
C LEU A 22 -18.33 -8.76 2.12
N GLY A 23 -19.61 -8.46 1.83
CA GLY A 23 -20.45 -7.56 2.66
C GLY A 23 -20.95 -8.15 3.97
N ASP A 24 -20.53 -9.37 4.33
CA ASP A 24 -20.86 -10.03 5.58
C ASP A 24 -19.94 -9.51 6.70
N ASN A 25 -20.54 -8.94 7.74
CA ASN A 25 -19.80 -8.32 8.84
C ASN A 25 -18.95 -9.32 9.64
N GLU A 26 -19.42 -10.56 9.83
CA GLU A 26 -18.70 -11.57 10.61
C GLU A 26 -17.49 -12.10 9.82
N ILE A 27 -17.69 -12.36 8.53
CA ILE A 27 -16.61 -12.82 7.63
C ILE A 27 -15.52 -11.74 7.51
N ARG A 28 -15.92 -10.47 7.35
CA ARG A 28 -15.00 -9.34 7.31
C ARG A 28 -14.23 -9.18 8.63
N SER A 29 -14.93 -9.22 9.78
CA SER A 29 -14.29 -9.08 11.09
C SER A 29 -13.27 -10.19 11.38
N ASN A 30 -13.60 -11.44 11.03
CA ASN A 30 -12.66 -12.55 11.18
C ASN A 30 -11.44 -12.38 10.26
N ALA A 31 -11.64 -11.94 9.02
CA ALA A 31 -10.55 -11.70 8.10
C ALA A 31 -9.65 -10.54 8.55
N GLU A 32 -10.20 -9.46 9.11
CA GLU A 32 -9.45 -8.35 9.72
C GLU A 32 -8.57 -8.83 10.88
N LYS A 33 -9.10 -9.71 11.73
CA LYS A 33 -8.35 -10.31 12.82
C LYS A 33 -7.14 -11.10 12.31
N VAL A 34 -7.34 -11.92 11.27
CA VAL A 34 -6.26 -12.68 10.63
C VAL A 34 -5.21 -11.76 10.02
N VAL A 35 -5.62 -10.66 9.39
CA VAL A 35 -4.69 -9.64 8.86
C VAL A 35 -3.84 -9.04 9.98
N ASN A 36 -4.46 -8.61 11.07
CA ASN A 36 -3.76 -8.01 12.21
C ASN A 36 -2.78 -8.99 12.85
N GLU A 37 -3.18 -10.26 13.01
CA GLU A 37 -2.30 -11.32 13.52
C GLU A 37 -1.08 -11.55 12.62
N ARG A 38 -1.27 -11.56 11.29
CA ARG A 38 -0.17 -11.76 10.32
C ARG A 38 0.76 -10.56 10.26
N LEU A 39 0.21 -9.36 10.38
CA LEU A 39 1.00 -8.13 10.46
C LEU A 39 1.88 -8.12 11.72
N ALA A 40 1.35 -8.61 12.84
CA ALA A 40 2.10 -8.69 14.09
C ALA A 40 3.19 -9.78 14.08
N GLN A 41 2.94 -10.92 13.45
CA GLN A 41 3.87 -12.06 13.44
C GLN A 41 4.95 -11.96 12.34
N THR A 42 4.57 -11.55 11.14
CA THR A 42 5.45 -11.58 9.95
C THR A 42 5.20 -10.36 9.05
N PRO A 43 5.52 -9.14 9.53
CA PRO A 43 5.20 -7.89 8.82
C PRO A 43 5.83 -7.81 7.43
N GLU A 44 7.11 -8.19 7.28
CA GLU A 44 7.82 -8.12 5.98
C GLU A 44 7.15 -8.97 4.90
N VAL A 45 6.95 -10.25 5.20
CA VAL A 45 6.32 -11.21 4.27
C VAL A 45 4.88 -10.77 3.97
N TYR A 46 4.18 -10.23 4.97
CA TYR A 46 2.82 -9.77 4.77
C TYR A 46 2.74 -8.57 3.82
N VAL A 47 3.56 -7.54 4.04
CA VAL A 47 3.62 -6.33 3.20
C VAL A 47 4.03 -6.67 1.77
N LEU A 48 5.16 -7.37 1.57
CA LEU A 48 5.64 -7.71 0.23
C LEU A 48 4.61 -8.46 -0.59
N ALA A 49 3.94 -9.40 0.04
CA ALA A 49 2.96 -10.21 -0.65
C ALA A 49 1.64 -9.45 -0.90
N LEU A 50 1.32 -8.37 -0.17
CA LEU A 50 0.17 -7.52 -0.47
C LEU A 50 0.49 -6.67 -1.70
N THR A 51 1.71 -6.11 -1.75
CA THR A 51 2.17 -5.33 -2.90
C THR A 51 2.33 -6.21 -4.14
N GLN A 52 2.79 -7.44 -3.98
CA GLN A 52 2.84 -8.40 -5.08
C GLN A 52 1.43 -8.83 -5.53
N PHE A 53 0.49 -8.98 -4.60
CA PHE A 53 -0.89 -9.29 -4.96
C PHE A 53 -1.54 -8.12 -5.72
N ALA A 54 -1.22 -6.88 -5.34
CA ALA A 54 -1.65 -5.68 -6.03
C ALA A 54 -1.23 -5.61 -7.51
N THR A 55 -0.14 -6.28 -7.89
CA THR A 55 0.33 -6.32 -9.29
C THR A 55 -0.22 -7.50 -10.09
N ARG A 56 -0.84 -8.50 -9.44
CA ARG A 56 -1.19 -9.79 -10.07
C ARG A 56 -2.65 -10.19 -9.96
N ALA A 57 -3.41 -9.62 -9.04
CA ALA A 57 -4.79 -10.03 -8.84
C ALA A 57 -5.66 -9.71 -10.08
N ASP A 58 -6.59 -10.62 -10.40
CA ASP A 58 -7.36 -10.56 -11.63
C ASP A 58 -8.32 -9.37 -11.70
N THR A 59 -8.76 -8.87 -10.55
CA THR A 59 -9.73 -7.77 -10.46
C THR A 59 -9.08 -6.49 -9.96
N GLU A 60 -9.50 -5.35 -10.50
CA GLU A 60 -9.07 -4.04 -10.02
C GLU A 60 -9.45 -3.79 -8.56
N VAL A 61 -10.59 -4.34 -8.10
CA VAL A 61 -11.04 -4.25 -6.70
C VAL A 61 -10.02 -4.91 -5.78
N MET A 62 -9.56 -6.12 -6.12
CA MET A 62 -8.57 -6.84 -5.31
C MET A 62 -7.21 -6.17 -5.33
N ARG A 63 -6.79 -5.63 -6.49
CA ARG A 63 -5.52 -4.89 -6.62
C ARG A 63 -5.53 -3.60 -5.81
N SER A 64 -6.56 -2.78 -5.97
CA SER A 64 -6.72 -1.52 -5.20
C SER A 64 -6.86 -1.77 -3.71
N PHE A 65 -7.67 -2.76 -3.30
CA PHE A 65 -7.86 -3.11 -1.89
C PHE A 65 -6.56 -3.59 -1.23
N SER A 66 -5.73 -4.35 -1.95
CA SER A 66 -4.42 -4.78 -1.43
C SER A 66 -3.48 -3.62 -1.17
N LEU A 67 -3.49 -2.60 -2.04
CA LEU A 67 -2.70 -1.36 -1.85
C LEU A 67 -3.23 -0.55 -0.66
N VAL A 68 -4.54 -0.56 -0.44
CA VAL A 68 -5.16 0.10 0.72
C VAL A 68 -4.69 -0.52 2.03
N LEU A 69 -4.57 -1.85 2.10
CA LEU A 69 -4.15 -2.58 3.32
C LEU A 69 -2.68 -2.38 3.69
N ILE A 70 -1.83 -1.93 2.76
CA ILE A 70 -0.43 -1.59 3.06
C ILE A 70 -0.36 -0.28 3.84
N ARG A 71 -1.38 0.58 3.73
CA ARG A 71 -1.37 1.88 4.40
C ARG A 71 -1.53 1.70 5.92
N PRO A 72 -0.68 2.33 6.74
CA PRO A 72 -0.90 2.42 8.17
C PRO A 72 -2.30 2.99 8.47
N ALA A 73 -3.05 2.30 9.34
CA ALA A 73 -4.32 2.82 9.82
C ALA A 73 -4.10 4.17 10.54
N PRO A 74 -5.00 5.15 10.42
CA PRO A 74 -4.90 6.37 11.22
C PRO A 74 -4.98 5.99 12.71
N SER A 75 -4.01 6.44 13.51
CA SER A 75 -4.04 6.25 14.96
C SER A 75 -5.33 6.88 15.53
N PRO A 76 -6.18 6.13 16.25
CA PRO A 76 -7.48 6.62 16.71
C PRO A 76 -7.40 7.62 17.88
N SER A 77 -6.22 8.16 18.20
CA SER A 77 -6.04 9.04 19.37
C SER A 77 -5.89 10.51 18.98
N PRO A 78 -6.97 11.32 19.07
CA PRO A 78 -6.90 12.78 18.88
C PRO A 78 -6.13 13.51 19.99
N HIS A 79 -5.70 12.81 21.06
CA HIS A 79 -5.06 13.39 22.24
C HIS A 79 -3.57 13.07 22.40
N LYS A 80 -2.97 12.34 21.46
CA LYS A 80 -1.51 12.15 21.39
C LYS A 80 -1.04 12.35 19.96
N PRO A 81 -0.77 13.61 19.54
CA PRO A 81 -0.29 13.90 18.18
C PRO A 81 1.08 13.25 17.87
N HIS A 82 1.74 12.62 18.84
CA HIS A 82 3.05 11.96 18.71
C HIS A 82 3.07 10.52 19.27
N ALA A 83 1.92 9.83 19.38
CA ALA A 83 1.97 8.38 19.57
C ALA A 83 2.37 7.72 18.24
N SER A 84 3.67 7.70 18.02
CA SER A 84 4.48 7.16 16.93
C SER A 84 4.36 5.63 16.84
N SER A 85 3.14 5.13 16.64
CA SER A 85 2.89 3.68 16.45
C SER A 85 3.14 3.23 15.00
N HIS A 86 3.25 4.17 14.05
CA HIS A 86 3.46 3.91 12.62
C HIS A 86 4.82 4.37 12.08
N LEU A 87 5.55 5.14 12.90
CA LEU A 87 6.99 5.35 12.71
C LEU A 87 7.79 4.03 12.83
N THR A 88 7.13 2.92 13.20
CA THR A 88 7.77 1.66 13.55
C THR A 88 7.67 0.62 12.43
N LEU A 89 6.56 0.52 11.68
CA LEU A 89 6.41 -0.62 10.76
C LEU A 89 7.46 -0.62 9.66
N TYR A 90 7.56 0.48 8.90
CA TYR A 90 8.50 0.57 7.78
C TYR A 90 9.96 0.63 8.25
N ASP A 91 10.22 1.28 9.39
CA ASP A 91 11.56 1.37 9.98
C ASP A 91 12.07 0.01 10.51
N HIS A 92 11.17 -0.95 10.77
CA HIS A 92 11.53 -2.31 11.17
C HIS A 92 11.63 -3.29 9.98
N LEU A 93 11.31 -2.87 8.76
CA LEU A 93 11.51 -3.72 7.57
C LEU A 93 12.97 -3.70 7.15
N SER A 94 13.48 -4.86 6.73
CA SER A 94 14.80 -4.95 6.13
C SER A 94 14.94 -4.06 4.88
N SER A 95 16.15 -3.56 4.62
CA SER A 95 16.45 -2.75 3.44
C SER A 95 16.06 -3.47 2.13
N GLN A 96 16.27 -4.78 2.04
CA GLN A 96 15.84 -5.58 0.89
C GLN A 96 14.31 -5.59 0.69
N THR A 97 13.55 -5.66 1.79
CA THR A 97 12.09 -5.59 1.77
C THR A 97 11.63 -4.21 1.31
N LEU A 98 12.27 -3.13 1.79
CA LEU A 98 11.98 -1.76 1.34
C LEU A 98 12.26 -1.59 -0.16
N THR A 99 13.44 -1.96 -0.64
CA THR A 99 13.77 -1.89 -2.09
C THR A 99 12.78 -2.68 -2.94
N THR A 100 12.29 -3.81 -2.45
CA THR A 100 11.31 -4.62 -3.20
C THR A 100 9.92 -4.01 -3.18
N LEU A 101 9.49 -3.46 -2.04
CA LEU A 101 8.25 -2.69 -1.92
C LEU A 101 8.25 -1.50 -2.88
N GLU A 102 9.33 -0.73 -2.91
CA GLU A 102 9.49 0.44 -3.78
C GLU A 102 9.38 0.05 -5.26
N ARG A 103 10.10 -0.99 -5.69
CA ARG A 103 10.00 -1.50 -7.07
C ARG A 103 8.58 -1.93 -7.46
N LEU A 104 7.86 -2.57 -6.53
CA LEU A 104 6.48 -3.03 -6.79
C LEU A 104 5.49 -1.85 -6.83
N LEU A 105 5.67 -0.84 -5.98
CA LEU A 105 4.88 0.39 -6.01
C LEU A 105 5.15 1.18 -7.30
N LEU A 106 6.41 1.31 -7.70
CA LEU A 106 6.81 1.92 -8.97
C LEU A 106 6.19 1.21 -10.17
N HIS A 107 6.26 -0.13 -10.17
CA HIS A 107 5.64 -0.92 -11.23
C HIS A 107 4.13 -0.67 -11.32
N SER A 108 3.44 -0.62 -10.17
CA SER A 108 2.01 -0.34 -10.09
C SER A 108 1.68 1.09 -10.55
N LEU A 109 2.53 2.07 -10.27
CA LEU A 109 2.33 3.45 -10.75
C LEU A 109 2.50 3.58 -12.27
N ALA A 110 3.53 2.94 -12.82
CA ALA A 110 3.91 3.08 -14.22
C ALA A 110 3.06 2.23 -15.18
N HIS A 111 2.72 0.99 -14.80
CA HIS A 111 2.17 0.01 -15.73
C HIS A 111 0.70 -0.36 -15.49
N GLU A 112 0.11 0.09 -14.39
CA GLU A 112 -1.29 -0.24 -14.09
C GLU A 112 -2.25 0.45 -15.07
N PRO A 113 -3.10 -0.29 -15.80
CA PRO A 113 -4.07 0.33 -16.70
C PRO A 113 -5.22 1.03 -15.95
N SER A 114 -5.66 0.51 -14.79
CA SER A 114 -6.80 1.07 -14.06
C SER A 114 -6.41 2.35 -13.31
N SER A 115 -7.10 3.46 -13.61
CA SER A 115 -6.93 4.73 -12.90
C SER A 115 -7.14 4.59 -11.39
N VAL A 116 -8.11 3.77 -10.96
CA VAL A 116 -8.43 3.54 -9.55
C VAL A 116 -7.28 2.84 -8.82
N VAL A 117 -6.71 1.80 -9.44
CA VAL A 117 -5.58 1.06 -8.86
C VAL A 117 -4.32 1.92 -8.86
N ARG A 118 -4.08 2.71 -9.92
CA ARG A 118 -2.96 3.66 -9.99
C ARG A 118 -3.05 4.73 -8.89
N HIS A 119 -4.24 5.24 -8.61
CA HIS A 119 -4.46 6.17 -7.50
C HIS A 119 -4.26 5.52 -6.13
N ALA A 120 -4.71 4.26 -5.97
CA ALA A 120 -4.43 3.50 -4.75
C ALA A 120 -2.92 3.27 -4.55
N ALA A 121 -2.18 3.01 -5.63
CA ALA A 121 -0.72 2.88 -5.60
C ALA A 121 -0.05 4.21 -5.21
N LEU A 122 -0.48 5.31 -5.80
CA LEU A 122 -0.02 6.66 -5.42
C LEU A 122 -0.26 6.95 -3.95
N THR A 123 -1.46 6.64 -3.45
CA THR A 123 -1.80 6.89 -2.05
C THR A 123 -0.95 6.01 -1.11
N ALA A 124 -0.69 4.76 -1.49
CA ALA A 124 0.21 3.87 -0.76
C ALA A 124 1.66 4.41 -0.77
N SER A 125 2.16 4.87 -1.92
CA SER A 125 3.49 5.49 -2.04
C SER A 125 3.61 6.75 -1.18
N VAL A 126 2.63 7.66 -1.21
CA VAL A 126 2.63 8.85 -0.35
C VAL A 126 2.63 8.47 1.13
N SER A 127 1.84 7.46 1.50
CA SER A 127 1.79 6.99 2.89
C SER A 127 3.11 6.35 3.33
N TYR A 128 3.78 5.60 2.46
CA TYR A 128 5.11 5.05 2.69
C TYR A 128 6.13 6.18 2.90
N LEU A 129 6.21 7.13 1.96
CA LEU A 129 7.12 8.27 2.02
C LEU A 129 6.90 9.16 3.26
N SER A 130 5.65 9.27 3.72
CA SER A 130 5.31 10.04 4.91
C SER A 130 5.64 9.33 6.23
N ALA A 131 5.84 8.00 6.19
CA ALA A 131 6.06 7.17 7.37
C ALA A 131 7.53 6.76 7.57
N ILE A 132 8.36 6.80 6.52
CA ILE A 132 9.80 6.51 6.64
C ILE A 132 10.54 7.61 7.40
N SER A 133 11.51 7.22 8.22
CA SER A 133 12.39 8.17 8.92
C SER A 133 13.23 9.02 7.95
N PRO A 134 13.64 10.25 8.31
CA PRO A 134 14.48 11.11 7.46
C PRO A 134 15.82 10.48 7.04
N HIS A 135 16.31 9.51 7.81
CA HIS A 135 17.55 8.79 7.53
C HIS A 135 17.45 7.79 6.38
N SER A 136 16.23 7.39 5.97
CA SER A 136 15.95 6.52 4.83
C SER A 136 15.51 7.29 3.56
N LEU A 137 15.50 8.62 3.60
CA LEU A 137 15.18 9.50 2.46
C LEU A 137 15.99 9.24 1.17
N PRO A 138 17.28 8.87 1.19
CA PRO A 138 18.03 8.63 -0.04
C PRO A 138 17.44 7.51 -0.92
N HIS A 139 16.82 6.48 -0.32
CA HIS A 139 16.11 5.43 -1.06
C HIS A 139 14.76 5.92 -1.62
N ALA A 140 14.10 6.80 -0.87
CA ALA A 140 12.78 7.35 -1.18
C ALA A 140 12.77 8.27 -2.41
N LEU A 141 13.91 8.87 -2.76
CA LEU A 141 14.05 9.79 -3.90
C LEU A 141 13.77 9.11 -5.25
N GLU A 142 14.06 7.81 -5.39
CA GLU A 142 13.78 7.07 -6.63
C GLU A 142 12.28 6.95 -6.91
N LEU A 143 11.44 6.96 -5.86
CA LEU A 143 9.99 6.95 -5.98
C LEU A 143 9.40 8.30 -6.38
N MET A 144 10.08 9.41 -6.06
CA MET A 144 9.51 10.74 -6.25
C MET A 144 9.34 11.12 -7.73
N TYR A 145 10.31 10.79 -8.59
CA TYR A 145 10.22 11.14 -10.02
C TYR A 145 9.03 10.46 -10.74
N PRO A 146 8.81 9.15 -10.58
CA PRO A 146 7.65 8.48 -11.17
C PRO A 146 6.32 8.92 -10.56
N ILE A 147 6.29 9.28 -9.27
CA ILE A 147 5.10 9.89 -8.65
C ILE A 147 4.73 11.19 -9.37
N LEU A 148 5.70 12.08 -9.60
CA LEU A 148 5.46 13.35 -10.30
C LEU A 148 4.97 13.15 -11.73
N ASP A 149 5.46 12.14 -12.44
CA ASP A 149 5.03 11.80 -13.80
C ASP A 149 3.60 11.23 -13.85
N THR A 150 3.13 10.59 -12.77
CA THR A 150 1.74 10.10 -12.69
C THR A 150 0.70 11.17 -12.35
N ILE A 151 1.09 12.32 -11.76
CA ILE A 151 0.18 13.42 -11.40
C ILE A 151 -0.66 13.95 -12.58
N PRO A 152 -0.10 14.24 -13.78
CA PRO A 152 -0.89 14.77 -14.89
C PRO A 152 -1.94 13.78 -15.44
N SER A 153 -1.85 12.49 -15.10
CA SER A 153 -2.81 11.47 -15.53
C SER A 153 -3.98 11.25 -14.56
N LEU A 154 -3.99 11.93 -13.42
CA LEU A 154 -5.07 11.82 -12.43
C LEU A 154 -6.27 12.70 -12.84
N PRO A 155 -7.50 12.17 -12.84
CA PRO A 155 -8.68 13.01 -12.99
C PRO A 155 -8.72 14.05 -11.87
N THR A 156 -9.02 15.30 -12.21
CA THR A 156 -9.00 16.47 -11.31
C THR A 156 -9.83 16.28 -10.04
N SER A 157 -10.83 15.39 -10.06
CA SER A 157 -11.64 15.01 -8.91
C SER A 157 -10.88 14.25 -7.81
N GLN A 158 -9.71 13.69 -8.11
CA GLN A 158 -8.88 12.92 -7.18
C GLN A 158 -7.61 13.65 -6.75
N LEU A 159 -7.40 14.89 -7.23
CA LEU A 159 -6.33 15.76 -6.74
C LEU A 159 -6.73 16.38 -5.40
N PRO A 160 -5.80 16.51 -4.44
CA PRO A 160 -6.03 17.31 -3.24
C PRO A 160 -6.42 18.75 -3.65
N ARG A 161 -7.43 19.34 -2.97
CA ARG A 161 -8.00 20.66 -3.31
C ARG A 161 -6.98 21.80 -3.49
N TYR A 162 -5.79 21.65 -2.89
CA TYR A 162 -4.71 22.63 -3.00
C TYR A 162 -4.02 22.62 -4.38
N VAL A 163 -4.05 21.50 -5.12
CA VAL A 163 -3.42 21.37 -6.45
C VAL A 163 -4.37 21.81 -7.57
N SER A 164 -5.68 21.69 -7.34
CA SER A 164 -6.71 22.11 -8.31
C SER A 164 -6.80 23.62 -8.52
N HIS A 165 -6.18 24.43 -7.65
CA HIS A 165 -6.26 25.89 -7.72
C HIS A 165 -5.12 26.56 -8.50
N THR A 166 -4.13 25.78 -8.95
CA THR A 166 -2.90 26.27 -9.58
C THR A 166 -2.82 26.01 -11.09
N LEU A 167 -3.86 25.42 -11.69
CA LEU A 167 -3.96 25.10 -13.13
C LEU A 167 -5.00 25.96 -13.88
N HIS A 168 -5.20 27.20 -13.46
CA HIS A 168 -6.07 28.17 -14.15
C HIS A 168 -5.28 29.38 -14.64
#